data_AF-A0A969T1H2-F1
#
_entry.id   AF-A0A969T1H2-F1
#
_cell.length_a   1.000
_cell.length_b   1.000
_cell.length_c   1.000
_cell.angle_alpha   90.00
_cell.angle_beta   90.00
_cell.angle_gamma   90.00
#
_symmetry.space_group_name_H-M   'P 1'
#
loop_
_entity.id
_entity.type
_entity.pdbx_description
1 polymer ?
#
loop_
_entity_poly.entity_id
_entity_poly.type
_entity_poly.pdbx_seq_one_letter_code
_entity_poly.pdbx_strand_id
1 'polypeptide(L)'
;MTPKQKRAKKAQLIGDYGSHCWWCECCLPAEKLTLDHLKPKSHGGSNSLENLRLACFPCNNSRGNSLYPPRRSFAPKSVFR
;
A
#
# COMPACT_ATOMS: atom_id res chain seq x y z
N MET A 1 -13.85 7.89 1.59
CA MET A 1 -13.56 7.30 2.92
C MET A 1 -13.17 8.43 3.85
N THR A 2 -13.69 8.44 5.07
CA THR A 2 -13.33 9.45 6.07
C THR A 2 -11.95 9.14 6.67
N PRO A 3 -11.29 10.11 7.34
CA PRO A 3 -10.02 9.86 8.02
C PRO A 3 -10.09 8.75 9.08
N LYS A 4 -11.23 8.62 9.78
CA LYS A 4 -11.48 7.53 10.75
C LYS A 4 -11.48 6.16 10.05
N GLN A 5 -12.21 6.03 8.94
CA GLN A 5 -12.24 4.80 8.15
C GLN A 5 -10.87 4.44 7.59
N LYS A 6 -10.09 5.42 7.12
CA LYS A 6 -8.73 5.22 6.62
C LYS A 6 -7.82 4.62 7.71
N ARG A 7 -7.86 5.19 8.93
CA ARG A 7 -7.09 4.70 10.08
C ARG A 7 -7.48 3.27 10.47
N ALA A 8 -8.78 2.99 10.59
CA ALA A 8 -9.28 1.66 10.94
C ALA A 8 -8.85 0.59 9.92
N LYS A 9 -9.06 0.85 8.61
CA LYS A 9 -8.67 -0.09 7.55
C LYS A 9 -7.15 -0.30 7.49
N LYS A 10 -6.37 0.75 7.72
CA LYS A 10 -4.91 0.65 7.76
C LYS A 10 -4.45 -0.22 8.94
N ALA A 11 -5.02 -0.03 10.12
CA ALA A 11 -4.72 -0.86 11.29
C ALA A 11 -5.09 -2.33 11.04
N GLN A 12 -6.24 -2.59 10.43
CA GLN A 12 -6.67 -3.95 10.08
C GLN A 12 -5.71 -4.62 9.09
N LEU A 13 -5.34 -3.95 7.99
CA LEU A 13 -4.38 -4.50 7.03
C LEU A 13 -2.99 -4.75 7.64
N ILE A 14 -2.57 -3.93 8.62
CA ILE A 14 -1.32 -4.17 9.35
C ILE A 14 -1.45 -5.43 10.23
N GLY A 15 -2.59 -5.64 10.88
CA GLY A 15 -2.85 -6.86 11.65
C GLY A 15 -2.87 -8.11 10.76
N ASP A 16 -3.51 -8.02 9.60
CA ASP A 16 -3.69 -9.16 8.69
C ASP A 16 -2.41 -9.55 7.93
N TYR A 17 -1.61 -8.57 7.51
CA TYR A 17 -0.47 -8.79 6.60
C TYR A 17 0.88 -8.31 7.15
N GLY A 18 0.91 -7.63 8.29
CA GLY A 18 2.11 -6.99 8.81
C GLY A 18 2.43 -5.64 8.16
N SER A 19 3.45 -4.96 8.68
CA SER A 19 3.83 -3.61 8.26
C SER A 19 4.89 -3.61 7.14
N HIS A 20 4.52 -4.13 5.97
CA HIS A 20 5.37 -4.10 4.78
C HIS A 20 4.64 -3.47 3.58
N CYS A 21 5.41 -2.94 2.64
CA CYS A 21 4.86 -2.47 1.37
C CYS A 21 4.51 -3.67 0.47
N TRP A 22 3.28 -3.74 -0.03
CA TRP A 22 2.80 -4.80 -0.92
C TRP A 22 3.60 -4.92 -2.24
N TRP A 23 4.19 -3.81 -2.71
CA TRP A 23 4.87 -3.79 -4.00
C TRP A 23 6.38 -4.07 -3.92
N CYS A 24 7.07 -3.43 -2.98
CA CYS A 24 8.52 -3.55 -2.82
C CYS A 24 8.94 -4.44 -1.66
N GLU A 25 7.99 -4.96 -0.88
CA GLU A 25 8.20 -5.87 0.26
C GLU A 25 9.03 -5.26 1.41
N CYS A 26 9.41 -3.99 1.34
CA CYS A 26 10.14 -3.35 2.43
C CYS A 26 9.28 -3.25 3.70
N CYS A 27 9.79 -3.79 4.80
CA CYS A 27 9.26 -3.55 6.14
C CYS A 27 9.47 -2.09 6.53
N LEU A 28 8.39 -1.44 6.98
CA LEU A 28 8.37 -0.02 7.29
C LEU A 28 7.53 0.23 8.55
N PRO A 29 7.84 1.26 9.34
CA PRO A 29 6.95 1.71 10.40
C PRO A 29 5.55 2.00 9.85
N ALA A 30 4.51 1.73 10.65
CA ALA A 30 3.12 1.88 10.25
C ALA A 30 2.85 3.28 9.68
N GLU A 31 3.45 4.33 10.23
CA GLU A 31 3.29 5.73 9.85
C GLU A 31 3.73 5.99 8.40
N LYS A 32 4.76 5.27 7.92
CA LYS A 32 5.30 5.40 6.55
C LYS A 32 4.51 4.62 5.51
N LEU A 33 3.57 3.77 5.93
CA LEU A 33 2.67 3.06 5.03
C LEU A 33 1.44 3.90 4.69
N THR A 34 0.97 3.73 3.47
CA THR A 34 -0.24 4.35 2.92
C THR A 34 -1.23 3.26 2.50
N LEU A 35 -2.48 3.64 2.28
CA LEU A 35 -3.46 2.75 1.64
C LEU A 35 -3.42 2.96 0.14
N ASP A 36 -3.22 1.87 -0.60
CA ASP A 36 -3.22 1.84 -2.05
C ASP A 36 -4.37 0.98 -2.58
N HIS A 37 -5.03 1.45 -3.64
CA HIS A 37 -6.23 0.86 -4.23
C HIS A 37 -5.87 -0.03 -5.41
N LEU A 38 -5.77 -1.36 -5.25
CA LEU A 38 -5.31 -2.30 -6.28
C LEU A 38 -5.87 -1.99 -7.67
N LYS A 39 -7.20 -1.83 -7.78
CA LYS A 39 -7.87 -1.09 -8.85
C LYS A 39 -8.03 0.38 -8.43
N PRO A 40 -7.41 1.35 -9.13
CA PRO A 40 -7.51 2.75 -8.76
C PRO A 40 -8.94 3.28 -8.78
N LYS A 41 -9.21 4.31 -7.98
CA LYS A 41 -10.53 4.94 -7.92
C LYS A 41 -11.00 5.52 -9.25
N SER A 42 -10.09 6.10 -10.02
CA SER A 42 -10.39 6.62 -11.37
C SER A 42 -10.91 5.54 -12.33
N HIS A 43 -10.63 4.27 -12.04
CA HIS A 43 -11.12 3.12 -12.79
C HIS A 43 -12.29 2.41 -12.11
N GLY A 44 -12.90 2.99 -11.06
CA GLY A 44 -14.03 2.40 -10.33
C GLY A 44 -13.62 1.48 -9.17
N GLY A 45 -12.40 1.62 -8.65
CA GLY A 45 -11.93 0.89 -7.47
C GLY A 45 -12.73 1.19 -6.20
N SER A 46 -13.13 0.13 -5.47
CA SER A 46 -13.85 0.26 -4.20
C SER A 46 -12.90 0.61 -3.04
N ASN A 47 -13.45 1.06 -1.91
CA ASN A 47 -12.69 1.19 -0.65
C ASN A 47 -12.77 -0.09 0.21
N SER A 48 -13.18 -1.23 -0.36
CA SER A 48 -13.27 -2.49 0.38
C SER A 48 -11.86 -3.03 0.71
N LEU A 49 -11.73 -3.91 1.70
CA LEU A 49 -10.40 -4.39 2.12
C LEU A 49 -9.73 -5.25 1.05
N GLU A 50 -10.54 -5.92 0.24
CA GLU A 50 -10.12 -6.74 -0.90
C GLU A 50 -9.40 -5.90 -1.96
N ASN A 51 -9.79 -4.63 -2.12
CA ASN A 51 -9.17 -3.70 -3.06
C ASN A 51 -8.07 -2.82 -2.43
N LEU A 52 -7.78 -2.98 -1.14
CA LEU A 52 -6.80 -2.13 -0.44
C LEU A 52 -5.58 -2.92 -0.02
N ARG A 53 -4.39 -2.31 -0.20
CA ARG A 53 -3.13 -2.83 0.31
C ARG A 53 -2.29 -1.74 0.97
N LEU A 54 -1.35 -2.15 1.81
CA LEU A 54 -0.36 -1.25 2.38
C LEU A 54 0.73 -1.00 1.35
N ALA A 55 1.07 0.25 1.11
CA ALA A 55 2.16 0.62 0.22
C ALA A 55 2.98 1.77 0.79
N CYS A 56 4.28 1.77 0.58
CA CYS A 56 5.10 2.94 0.87
C CYS A 56 4.73 4.11 -0.06
N PHE A 57 4.98 5.34 0.37
CA PHE A 57 4.70 6.52 -0.45
C PHE A 57 5.36 6.47 -1.84
N PRO A 58 6.65 6.11 -2.01
CA PRO A 58 7.28 6.03 -3.33
C PRO A 58 6.59 5.08 -4.30
N CYS A 59 6.25 3.85 -3.86
CA CYS A 59 5.56 2.86 -4.69
C CYS A 59 4.15 3.33 -5.03
N ASN A 60 3.38 3.80 -4.05
CA ASN A 60 2.01 4.27 -4.27
C ASN A 60 1.99 5.45 -5.26
N ASN A 61 2.89 6.44 -5.06
CA ASN A 61 3.01 7.60 -5.93
C ASN A 61 3.47 7.24 -7.34
N SER A 62 4.43 6.32 -7.49
CA SER A 62 4.88 5.83 -8.80
C SER A 62 3.77 5.10 -9.57
N ARG A 63 2.90 4.38 -8.87
CA ARG A 63 1.76 3.67 -9.48
C ARG A 63 0.69 4.65 -9.96
N GLY A 64 0.40 5.68 -9.17
CA GLY A 64 -0.65 6.65 -9.48
C GLY A 64 -1.98 5.97 -9.76
N ASN A 65 -2.56 6.25 -10.93
CA ASN A 65 -3.82 5.65 -11.39
C ASN A 65 -3.61 4.44 -12.34
N SER A 66 -2.41 3.85 -12.38
CA SER A 66 -2.15 2.67 -13.20
C SER A 66 -2.86 1.42 -12.66
N LEU A 67 -3.33 0.57 -13.58
CA LEU A 67 -3.82 -0.78 -13.26
C LEU A 67 -2.68 -1.79 -13.04
N TYR A 68 -1.43 -1.39 -13.33
CA TYR A 68 -0.24 -2.23 -13.23
C TYR A 68 0.57 -1.89 -11.98
N PRO A 69 1.44 -2.80 -11.50
CA PRO A 69 2.38 -2.52 -10.43
C PRO A 69 3.23 -1.27 -10.71
N PRO A 70 3.74 -0.57 -9.67
CA PRO A 70 4.62 0.57 -9.87
C PRO A 70 5.91 0.13 -10.55
N ARG A 71 6.52 1.00 -11.35
CA ARG A 71 7.85 0.73 -11.90
C ARG A 71 8.79 0.59 -10.70
N ARG A 72 9.40 -0.59 -10.54
CA ARG A 72 10.26 -0.88 -9.39
C ARG A 72 11.48 0.04 -9.43
N SER A 73 11.52 1.04 -8.55
CA SER A 73 12.77 1.62 -8.08
C SER A 73 13.37 0.62 -7.10
N PHE A 74 13.98 -0.45 -7.61
CA PHE A 74 14.68 -1.41 -6.77
C PHE A 74 15.78 -0.69 -5.99
N ALA A 75 15.62 -0.53 -4.68
CA ALA A 75 16.78 -0.67 -3.81
C ALA A 75 16.92 -2.19 -3.56
N PRO A 76 18.10 -2.79 -3.78
CA PRO A 76 18.31 -4.21 -3.53
C PRO A 76 17.97 -4.52 -2.07
N LYS A 77 17.41 -5.71 -1.85
CA LYS A 77 17.07 -6.22 -0.53
C LYS A 77 18.33 -6.20 0.35
N SER A 78 18.51 -5.19 1.21
CA SER A 78 19.29 -5.39 2.43
C SER A 78 18.40 -6.19 3.36
N VAL A 79 18.41 -7.50 3.12
CA VAL A 79 17.94 -8.52 4.03
C VAL A 79 18.83 -8.38 5.28
N PHE A 80 18.44 -7.52 6.21
CA PHE A 80 18.93 -7.70 7.56
C PHE A 80 18.19 -8.91 8.12
N ARG A 81 19.01 -9.95 8.36
CA ARG A 81 18.68 -11.22 9.02
C ARG A 81 17.88 -11.00 10.29
#